data_AF-A0A2N5I4H6-F1
#
_entry.id   AF-A0A2N5I4H6-F1
#
_cell.length_a   1.000
_cell.length_b   1.000
_cell.length_c   1.000
_cell.angle_alpha   90.00
_cell.angle_beta   90.00
_cell.angle_gamma   90.00
#
_symmetry.space_group_name_H-M   'P 1'
#
loop_
_entity.id
_entity.type
_entity.pdbx_description
1 polymer ?
#
loop_
_entity_poly.entity_id
_entity_poly.type
_entity_poly.pdbx_seq_one_letter_code
_entity_poly.pdbx_strand_id
1 'polypeptide(L)'
;MTEIINFLRELALIKKLLLNQKGLTMIELLAVIVILGIIAAIAVLSIGGLIQKNRTEAFIANALAIREAAVWYLQDHILQEEVFQNEISYAELVTEGYLEVIQDPDTGERWGTENNGSFVTVRDQEIEAVCLFGLERQLCGESDEPILFNDLSNEHVMELN
;
A
#
# COMPACT_ATOMS: atom_id res chain seq x y z
N MET A 1 59.09 34.23 39.98
CA MET A 1 58.44 33.02 40.54
C MET A 1 56.97 32.97 40.14
N THR A 2 56.24 34.08 40.24
CA THR A 2 54.81 34.18 39.92
C THR A 2 54.48 33.97 38.43
N GLU A 3 55.34 34.40 37.50
CA GLU A 3 55.10 34.23 36.06
C GLU A 3 55.18 32.76 35.58
N ILE A 4 56.09 31.96 36.15
CA ILE A 4 56.23 30.54 35.83
C ILE A 4 55.01 29.75 36.33
N ILE A 5 54.47 30.14 37.50
CA ILE A 5 53.25 29.52 38.06
C ILE A 5 52.03 29.85 37.20
N ASN A 6 51.91 31.08 36.70
CA ASN A 6 50.81 31.47 35.80
C ASN A 6 50.90 30.72 34.46
N PHE A 7 52.11 30.55 33.89
CA PHE A 7 52.32 29.80 32.66
C PHE A 7 51.93 28.31 32.80
N LEU A 8 52.28 27.68 33.93
CA LEU A 8 51.85 26.30 34.24
C LEU A 8 50.33 26.18 34.45
N ARG A 9 49.69 27.25 34.94
CA ARG A 9 48.23 27.33 35.13
C ARG A 9 47.48 27.39 33.80
N GLU A 10 47.99 28.15 32.82
CA GLU A 10 47.42 28.21 31.47
C GLU A 10 47.54 26.86 30.73
N LEU A 11 48.68 26.19 30.87
CA LEU A 11 48.91 24.87 30.26
C LEU A 11 47.98 23.78 30.83
N ALA A 12 47.67 23.84 32.14
CA ALA A 12 46.75 22.93 32.80
C ALA A 12 45.27 23.17 32.40
N LEU A 13 44.91 24.40 32.05
CA LEU A 13 43.56 24.78 31.63
C LEU A 13 43.26 24.28 30.20
N ILE A 14 44.25 24.37 29.30
CA ILE A 14 44.19 23.80 27.94
C ILE A 14 44.06 22.27 28.00
N LYS A 15 44.76 21.60 28.94
CA LYS A 15 44.65 20.14 29.14
C LYS A 15 43.24 19.72 29.58
N LYS A 16 42.56 20.51 30.41
CA LYS A 16 41.15 20.27 30.80
C LYS A 16 40.15 20.56 29.67
N LEU A 17 40.43 21.50 28.78
CA LEU A 17 39.59 21.80 27.62
C LEU A 17 39.72 20.74 26.50
N LEU A 18 40.90 20.13 26.34
CA LEU A 18 41.14 19.03 25.39
C LEU A 18 40.57 17.68 25.86
N LEU A 19 40.34 17.49 27.16
CA LEU A 19 39.81 16.25 27.74
C LEU A 19 38.27 16.14 27.70
N ASN A 20 37.58 17.12 27.11
CA ASN A 20 36.12 17.13 27.03
C ASN A 20 35.56 17.06 25.61
N GLN A 21 36.40 16.73 24.62
CA GLN A 21 35.92 16.31 23.31
C GLN A 21 35.67 14.80 23.31
N LYS A 22 34.56 14.40 23.95
CA LYS A 22 33.89 13.14 23.61
C LYS A 22 33.23 13.29 22.24
N GLY A 23 34.04 13.56 21.22
CA GLY A 23 33.63 13.44 19.84
C GLY A 23 33.56 11.96 19.52
N LEU A 24 32.45 11.53 18.92
CA LEU A 24 32.32 10.18 18.38
C LEU A 24 33.56 9.87 17.55
N THR A 25 34.29 8.83 17.95
CA THR A 25 35.46 8.41 17.20
C THR A 25 34.99 7.78 15.88
N MET A 26 35.80 7.86 14.82
CA MET A 26 35.47 7.19 13.54
C MET A 26 35.17 5.69 13.73
N ILE A 27 35.80 5.05 14.72
CA ILE A 27 35.58 3.63 15.04
C ILE A 27 34.20 3.35 15.67
N GLU A 28 33.68 4.24 16.52
CA GLU A 28 32.34 4.08 17.09
C GLU A 28 31.25 4.23 16.02
N LEU A 29 31.41 5.21 15.13
CA LEU A 29 30.50 5.38 13.99
C LEU A 29 30.58 4.21 13.01
N LEU A 30 31.79 3.67 12.78
CA LEU A 30 31.99 2.50 11.94
C LEU A 30 31.27 1.26 12.50
N ALA A 31 31.37 1.02 13.81
CA ALA A 31 30.68 -0.10 14.45
C ALA A 31 29.15 -0.04 14.26
N VAL A 32 28.56 1.17 14.35
CA VAL A 32 27.12 1.37 14.12
C VAL A 32 26.73 1.08 12.68
N ILE A 33 27.48 1.59 11.70
CA ILE A 33 27.19 1.36 10.27
C ILE A 33 27.32 -0.13 9.92
N VAL A 34 28.28 -0.84 10.49
CA VAL A 34 28.42 -2.29 10.31
C VAL A 34 27.18 -3.02 10.84
N ILE A 35 26.72 -2.68 12.04
CA ILE A 35 25.50 -3.28 12.62
C ILE A 35 24.27 -2.94 11.77
N LEU A 36 24.10 -1.68 11.35
CA LEU A 36 23.00 -1.27 10.47
C LEU A 36 23.05 -1.96 9.12
N GLY A 37 24.24 -2.20 8.56
CA GLY A 37 24.43 -2.94 7.32
C GLY A 37 24.01 -4.40 7.43
N ILE A 38 24.33 -5.07 8.54
CA ILE A 38 23.88 -6.45 8.80
C ILE A 38 22.36 -6.52 8.94
N ILE A 39 21.75 -5.58 9.69
CA ILE A 39 20.30 -5.52 9.86
C ILE A 39 19.61 -5.26 8.50
N ALA A 40 20.11 -4.31 7.72
CA ALA A 40 19.57 -3.98 6.40
C ALA A 40 19.64 -5.19 5.44
N ALA A 41 20.75 -5.94 5.45
CA ALA A 41 20.92 -7.11 4.59
C ALA A 41 19.87 -8.20 4.86
N ILE A 42 19.54 -8.48 6.13
CA ILE A 42 18.51 -9.47 6.50
C ILE A 42 17.11 -8.94 6.18
N ALA A 43 16.86 -7.65 6.43
CA ALA A 43 15.56 -7.03 6.21
C ALA A 43 15.09 -7.13 4.75
N VAL A 44 15.99 -6.92 3.78
CA VAL A 44 15.65 -7.00 2.34
C VAL A 44 15.03 -8.34 1.97
N LEU A 45 15.58 -9.45 2.47
CA LEU A 45 15.09 -10.79 2.13
C LEU A 45 13.72 -11.10 2.75
N SER A 46 13.37 -10.48 3.89
CA SER A 46 12.10 -10.76 4.59
C SER A 46 10.92 -9.92 4.08
N ILE A 47 11.17 -8.79 3.43
CA ILE A 47 10.11 -7.83 3.05
C ILE A 47 9.36 -8.23 1.77
N GLY A 48 10.02 -8.92 0.82
CA GLY A 48 9.44 -9.21 -0.50
C GLY A 48 8.11 -9.97 -0.45
N GLY A 49 8.05 -11.08 0.29
CA GLY A 49 6.81 -11.87 0.42
C GLY A 49 5.70 -11.16 1.19
N LEU A 50 6.06 -10.29 2.14
CA LEU A 50 5.10 -9.48 2.88
C LEU A 50 4.47 -8.40 2.00
N ILE A 51 5.27 -7.74 1.15
CA ILE A 51 4.76 -6.76 0.18
C ILE A 51 3.76 -7.44 -0.73
N GLN A 52 4.12 -8.59 -1.31
CA GLN A 52 3.25 -9.34 -2.21
C GLN A 52 1.88 -9.65 -1.58
N LYS A 53 1.87 -10.17 -0.35
CA LYS A 53 0.64 -10.44 0.40
C LYS A 53 -0.19 -9.17 0.63
N ASN A 54 0.45 -8.07 1.04
CA ASN A 54 -0.24 -6.80 1.26
C ASN A 54 -0.86 -6.25 -0.03
N ARG A 55 -0.21 -6.45 -1.19
CA ARG A 55 -0.76 -6.03 -2.48
C ARG A 55 -1.97 -6.88 -2.88
N THR A 56 -1.92 -8.19 -2.68
CA THR A 56 -3.08 -9.09 -2.85
C THR A 56 -4.24 -8.68 -1.94
N GLU A 57 -3.98 -8.42 -0.66
CA GLU A 57 -5.01 -8.00 0.30
C GLU A 57 -5.60 -6.63 -0.04
N ALA A 58 -4.78 -5.68 -0.49
CA ALA A 58 -5.24 -4.38 -0.96
C ALA A 58 -6.12 -4.51 -2.21
N PHE A 59 -5.79 -5.44 -3.12
CA PHE A 59 -6.60 -5.69 -4.31
C PHE A 59 -7.99 -6.27 -3.96
N ILE A 60 -8.06 -7.19 -2.99
CA ILE A 60 -9.35 -7.69 -2.48
C ILE A 60 -10.12 -6.59 -1.76
N ALA A 61 -9.43 -5.73 -1.00
CA ALA A 61 -10.07 -4.59 -0.34
C ALA A 61 -10.67 -3.60 -1.36
N ASN A 62 -10.02 -3.41 -2.52
CA ASN A 62 -10.59 -2.63 -3.63
C ASN A 62 -11.88 -3.26 -4.18
N ALA A 63 -11.97 -4.59 -4.24
CA ALA A 63 -13.21 -5.29 -4.62
C ALA A 63 -14.35 -5.02 -3.64
N LEU A 64 -14.06 -5.03 -2.34
CA LEU A 64 -15.01 -4.67 -1.31
C LEU A 64 -15.42 -3.20 -1.41
N ALA A 65 -14.49 -2.29 -1.71
CA ALA A 65 -14.81 -0.89 -1.94
C ALA A 65 -15.78 -0.69 -3.12
N ILE A 66 -15.54 -1.39 -4.23
CA ILE A 66 -16.43 -1.38 -5.40
C ILE A 66 -17.81 -1.93 -5.03
N ARG A 67 -17.88 -3.02 -4.24
CA ARG A 67 -19.14 -3.56 -3.74
C ARG A 67 -19.95 -2.51 -3.00
N GLU A 68 -19.34 -1.83 -2.03
CA GLU A 68 -20.04 -0.84 -1.22
C GLU A 68 -20.50 0.34 -2.08
N ALA A 69 -19.68 0.81 -3.02
CA ALA A 69 -20.10 1.83 -3.98
C ALA A 69 -21.29 1.38 -4.84
N ALA A 70 -21.27 0.13 -5.31
CA ALA A 70 -22.36 -0.44 -6.08
C ALA A 70 -23.64 -0.63 -5.26
N VAL A 71 -23.54 -0.95 -3.96
CA VAL A 71 -24.68 -0.98 -3.05
C VAL A 71 -25.32 0.41 -2.94
N TRP A 72 -24.52 1.47 -2.81
CA TRP A 72 -25.05 2.84 -2.79
C TRP A 72 -25.73 3.23 -4.11
N TYR A 73 -25.09 2.92 -5.23
CA TYR A 73 -25.67 3.13 -6.57
C TYR A 73 -27.01 2.39 -6.71
N LEU A 74 -27.05 1.12 -6.34
CA LEU A 74 -28.25 0.28 -6.40
C LEU A 74 -29.37 0.82 -5.50
N GLN A 75 -29.05 1.25 -4.28
CA GLN A 75 -30.04 1.84 -3.38
C GLN A 75 -30.65 3.12 -3.94
N ASP A 76 -29.85 4.00 -4.55
CA ASP A 76 -30.35 5.25 -5.12
C ASP A 76 -31.27 5.00 -6.33
N HIS A 77 -30.87 4.09 -7.22
CA HIS A 77 -31.62 3.78 -8.44
C HIS A 77 -32.88 2.93 -8.17
N ILE A 78 -32.91 2.10 -7.11
CA ILE A 78 -34.15 1.42 -6.67
C ILE A 78 -35.21 2.45 -6.25
N LEU A 79 -34.81 3.55 -5.60
CA LEU A 79 -35.74 4.61 -5.20
C LEU A 79 -36.36 5.35 -6.40
N GLN A 80 -35.71 5.26 -7.58
CA GLN A 80 -36.13 5.91 -8.81
C GLN A 80 -36.93 4.99 -9.75
N GLU A 81 -37.23 3.75 -9.31
CA GLU A 81 -37.95 2.73 -10.08
C GLU A 81 -37.29 2.35 -11.43
N GLU A 82 -35.97 2.51 -11.53
CA GLU A 82 -35.23 2.17 -12.75
C GLU A 82 -35.03 0.65 -12.91
N VAL A 83 -35.01 0.19 -14.17
CA VAL A 83 -34.75 -1.21 -14.51
C VAL A 83 -33.24 -1.44 -14.52
N PHE A 84 -32.75 -2.21 -13.56
CA PHE A 84 -31.33 -2.56 -13.48
C PHE A 84 -30.91 -3.55 -14.56
N GLN A 85 -29.73 -3.30 -15.11
CA GLN A 85 -28.95 -4.33 -15.79
C GLN A 85 -28.36 -5.26 -14.73
N ASN A 86 -28.10 -6.52 -15.09
CA ASN A 86 -27.52 -7.51 -14.16
C ASN A 86 -26.07 -7.18 -13.78
N GLU A 87 -25.47 -6.16 -14.39
CA GLU A 87 -24.08 -5.76 -14.24
C GLU A 87 -23.98 -4.26 -14.06
N ILE A 88 -23.17 -3.82 -13.09
CA ILE A 88 -22.80 -2.43 -12.87
C ILE A 88 -21.31 -2.30 -13.13
N SER A 89 -20.93 -1.41 -14.03
CA SER A 89 -19.52 -1.23 -14.41
C SER A 89 -18.77 -0.33 -13.43
N TYR A 90 -17.47 -0.58 -13.25
CA TYR A 90 -16.60 0.31 -12.48
C TYR A 90 -16.58 1.74 -13.05
N ALA A 91 -16.58 1.85 -14.38
CA ALA A 91 -16.56 3.14 -15.09
C ALA A 91 -17.76 4.01 -14.71
N GLU A 92 -18.95 3.41 -14.62
CA GLU A 92 -20.18 4.06 -14.20
C GLU A 92 -20.12 4.54 -12.75
N LEU A 93 -19.71 3.67 -11.82
CA LEU A 93 -19.57 4.02 -10.40
C LEU A 93 -18.63 5.21 -10.17
N VAL A 94 -17.57 5.31 -10.96
CA VAL A 94 -16.63 6.44 -10.88
C VAL A 94 -17.19 7.69 -11.54
N THR A 95 -17.81 7.55 -12.71
CA THR A 95 -18.35 8.69 -13.46
C THR A 95 -19.50 9.37 -12.73
N GLU A 96 -20.35 8.58 -12.06
CA GLU A 96 -21.45 9.07 -11.25
C GLU A 96 -21.02 9.51 -9.84
N GLY A 97 -19.79 9.20 -9.45
CA GLY A 97 -19.20 9.69 -8.21
C GLY A 97 -19.50 8.88 -6.95
N TYR A 98 -19.98 7.64 -7.10
CA TYR A 98 -20.12 6.69 -5.99
C TYR A 98 -18.78 6.09 -5.56
N LEU A 99 -17.78 6.12 -6.45
CA LEU A 99 -16.46 5.54 -6.21
C LEU A 99 -15.35 6.50 -6.66
N GLU A 100 -14.32 6.65 -5.83
CA GLU A 100 -13.10 7.34 -6.24
C GLU A 100 -12.22 6.44 -7.11
N VAL A 101 -11.43 7.07 -8.01
CA VAL A 101 -10.50 6.33 -8.86
C VAL A 101 -9.53 5.51 -8.02
N ILE A 102 -9.58 4.20 -8.20
CA ILE A 102 -8.73 3.26 -7.46
C ILE A 102 -7.29 3.38 -7.94
N GLN A 103 -6.36 3.33 -6.98
CA GLN A 103 -4.94 3.18 -7.23
C GLN A 103 -4.56 1.70 -7.17
N ASP A 104 -3.89 1.24 -8.22
CA ASP A 104 -3.41 -0.12 -8.36
C ASP A 104 -2.32 -0.42 -7.31
N PRO A 105 -2.49 -1.44 -6.45
CA PRO A 105 -1.52 -1.76 -5.39
C PRO A 105 -0.15 -2.20 -5.89
N ASP A 106 -0.04 -2.68 -7.13
CA ASP A 106 1.18 -3.22 -7.69
C ASP A 106 2.04 -2.16 -8.36
N THR A 107 1.40 -1.38 -9.23
CA THR A 107 2.05 -0.37 -10.07
C THR A 107 2.01 1.03 -9.45
N GLY A 108 1.04 1.29 -8.58
CA GLY A 108 0.73 2.63 -8.08
C GLY A 108 0.05 3.53 -9.12
N GLU A 109 -0.29 3.01 -10.29
CA GLU A 109 -1.05 3.76 -11.30
C GLU A 109 -2.53 3.81 -10.95
N ARG A 110 -3.26 4.74 -11.56
CA ARG A 110 -4.71 4.86 -11.39
C ARG A 110 -5.42 4.02 -12.43
N TRP A 111 -6.45 3.28 -12.02
CA TRP A 111 -7.29 2.54 -12.96
C TRP A 111 -8.00 3.48 -13.93
N GLY A 112 -8.08 3.07 -15.20
CA GLY A 112 -8.74 3.85 -16.25
C GLY A 112 -10.24 3.98 -15.96
N THR A 113 -10.77 5.20 -16.08
CA THR A 113 -12.18 5.49 -15.79
C THR A 113 -13.15 5.07 -16.89
N GLU A 114 -12.66 4.82 -18.11
CA GLU A 114 -13.50 4.48 -19.27
C GLU A 114 -13.14 3.13 -19.92
N ASN A 115 -11.92 2.65 -19.69
CA ASN A 115 -11.39 1.46 -20.37
C ASN A 115 -11.21 0.25 -19.44
N ASN A 116 -11.58 0.38 -18.17
CA ASN A 116 -11.47 -0.73 -17.22
C ASN A 116 -12.73 -1.59 -17.31
N GLY A 117 -12.56 -2.86 -17.68
CA GLY A 117 -13.64 -3.83 -17.80
C GLY A 117 -14.14 -4.40 -16.49
N SER A 118 -13.77 -3.84 -15.33
CA SER A 118 -14.23 -4.33 -14.02
C SER A 118 -15.72 -4.07 -13.83
N PHE A 119 -16.42 -5.04 -13.27
CA PHE A 119 -17.85 -4.95 -13.01
C PHE A 119 -18.24 -5.76 -11.77
N VAL A 120 -19.42 -5.45 -11.25
CA VAL A 120 -20.11 -6.27 -10.25
C VAL A 120 -21.43 -6.74 -10.80
N THR A 121 -21.86 -7.92 -10.37
CA THR A 121 -23.15 -8.47 -10.76
C THR A 121 -24.18 -8.27 -9.67
N VAL A 122 -25.41 -7.99 -10.10
CA VAL A 122 -26.57 -7.82 -9.23
C VAL A 122 -27.48 -9.02 -9.40
N ARG A 123 -27.87 -9.65 -8.29
CA ARG A 123 -28.93 -10.67 -8.26
C ARG A 123 -29.87 -10.39 -7.11
N ASP A 124 -31.17 -10.45 -7.37
CA ASP A 124 -32.21 -10.23 -6.37
C ASP A 124 -32.09 -8.89 -5.61
N GLN A 125 -31.66 -7.82 -6.31
CA GLN A 125 -31.40 -6.49 -5.73
C GLN A 125 -30.26 -6.46 -4.70
N GLU A 126 -29.36 -7.44 -4.75
CA GLU A 126 -28.13 -7.47 -3.95
C GLU A 126 -26.91 -7.66 -4.86
N ILE A 127 -25.78 -7.07 -4.45
CA ILE A 127 -24.50 -7.27 -5.13
C ILE A 127 -23.95 -8.64 -4.74
N GLU A 128 -23.84 -9.55 -5.70
CA GLU A 128 -23.52 -10.95 -5.45
C GLU A 128 -22.07 -11.32 -5.78
N ALA A 129 -21.58 -10.85 -6.93
CA ALA A 129 -20.26 -11.22 -7.44
C ALA A 129 -19.50 -10.02 -8.01
N VAL A 130 -18.19 -10.18 -8.15
CA VAL A 130 -17.27 -9.18 -8.68
C VAL A 130 -16.27 -9.80 -9.64
N CYS A 131 -15.95 -9.03 -10.67
CA CYS A 131 -14.87 -9.29 -11.61
C CYS A 131 -14.01 -8.03 -11.66
N LEU A 132 -12.77 -8.10 -11.14
CA LEU A 132 -11.82 -6.99 -11.21
C LEU A 132 -10.65 -7.26 -12.13
N PHE A 133 -10.30 -6.25 -12.91
CA PHE A 133 -9.12 -6.20 -13.76
C PHE A 133 -8.21 -5.07 -13.30
N GLY A 134 -7.10 -5.45 -12.67
CA GLY A 134 -5.95 -4.58 -12.41
C GLY A 134 -4.95 -4.63 -13.55
N LEU A 135 -3.79 -4.00 -13.34
CA LEU A 135 -2.74 -3.95 -14.36
C LEU A 135 -1.83 -5.18 -14.33
N GLU A 136 -1.46 -5.65 -13.14
CA GLU A 136 -0.62 -6.84 -12.93
C GLU A 136 -1.40 -8.04 -12.37
N ARG A 137 -2.65 -7.84 -11.93
CA ARG A 137 -3.49 -8.91 -11.36
C ARG A 137 -4.96 -8.75 -11.74
N GLN A 138 -5.69 -9.85 -11.69
CA GLN A 138 -7.14 -9.88 -11.83
C GLN A 138 -7.79 -10.74 -10.73
N LEU A 139 -9.03 -10.40 -10.40
CA LEU A 139 -9.90 -11.12 -9.48
C LEU A 139 -11.17 -11.43 -10.27
N CYS A 140 -11.02 -12.39 -11.18
CA CYS A 140 -12.07 -12.91 -12.03
C CYS A 140 -11.68 -14.32 -12.45
N GLY A 141 -12.65 -15.21 -12.66
CA GLY A 141 -12.42 -16.60 -13.04
C GLY A 141 -11.86 -16.77 -14.45
N GLU A 142 -11.74 -18.02 -14.89
CA GLU A 142 -11.37 -18.30 -16.28
C GLU A 142 -12.47 -17.78 -17.23
N SER A 143 -12.10 -17.03 -18.27
CA SER A 143 -13.05 -16.44 -19.23
C SER A 143 -13.97 -15.35 -18.65
N ASP A 144 -13.48 -14.54 -17.72
CA ASP A 144 -14.20 -13.40 -17.13
C ASP A 144 -15.43 -13.80 -16.29
N GLU A 145 -15.40 -14.99 -15.68
CA GLU A 145 -16.45 -15.43 -14.76
C GLU A 145 -16.38 -14.66 -13.42
N PRO A 146 -17.47 -13.99 -12.99
CA PRO A 146 -17.44 -13.21 -11.76
C PRO A 146 -17.43 -14.10 -10.51
N ILE A 147 -16.73 -13.64 -9.47
CA ILE A 147 -16.50 -14.42 -8.24
C ILE A 147 -17.41 -13.91 -7.14
N LEU A 148 -18.10 -14.82 -6.46
CA LEU A 148 -19.03 -14.48 -5.38
C LEU A 148 -18.30 -13.79 -4.22
N PHE A 149 -18.88 -12.72 -3.68
CA PHE A 149 -18.28 -11.99 -2.55
C PHE A 149 -18.07 -12.87 -1.31
N ASN A 150 -18.92 -13.88 -1.12
CA ASN A 150 -18.80 -14.83 -0.02
C ASN A 150 -17.62 -15.80 -0.17
N ASP A 151 -17.18 -16.05 -1.41
CA ASP A 151 -16.09 -16.96 -1.72
C ASP A 151 -14.78 -16.22 -2.04
N LEU A 152 -14.76 -14.88 -1.89
CA LEU A 152 -13.57 -14.07 -2.12
C LEU A 152 -12.44 -14.45 -1.17
N SER A 153 -11.32 -14.85 -1.77
CA SER A 153 -10.13 -15.25 -1.05
C SER A 153 -8.89 -14.95 -1.88
N ASN A 154 -7.72 -15.04 -1.25
CA ASN A 154 -6.43 -14.81 -1.93
C ASN A 154 -6.17 -15.82 -3.07
N GLU A 155 -6.85 -16.96 -3.11
CA GLU A 155 -6.62 -17.98 -4.16
C GLU A 155 -7.26 -17.62 -5.50
N HIS A 156 -8.22 -16.70 -5.47
CA HIS A 156 -8.94 -16.20 -6.63
C HIS A 156 -8.22 -15.04 -7.33
N VAL A 157 -7.15 -14.51 -6.72
CA VAL A 157 -6.34 -13.45 -7.31
C VAL A 157 -5.30 -14.09 -8.22
N MET A 158 -5.43 -13.83 -9.52
CA MET A 158 -4.50 -14.31 -10.54
C MET A 158 -3.56 -13.19 -10.98
N GLU A 159 -2.27 -13.51 -11.11
CA GLU A 159 -1.27 -12.59 -11.67
C GLU A 159 -1.27 -12.65 -13.19
N LEU A 160 -1.32 -11.48 -13.82
CA LEU A 160 -1.18 -11.31 -15.26
C LEU A 160 0.31 -11.23 -15.58
N ASN A 161 0.78 -12.14 -16.43
CA ASN A 161 2.20 -12.30 -16.74
C ASN A 161 2.56 -11.68 -18.09
#